data_AF-A0A800K5K9-F1
#
_entry.id   AF-A0A800K5K9-F1
#
_cell.length_a   1.000
_cell.length_b   1.000
_cell.length_c   1.000
_cell.angle_alpha   90.00
_cell.angle_beta   90.00
_cell.angle_gamma   90.00
#
_symmetry.space_group_name_H-M   'P 1'
#
loop_
_entity.id
_entity.type
_entity.pdbx_description
1 polymer ?
#
loop_
_entity_poly.entity_id
_entity_poly.type
_entity_poly.pdbx_seq_one_letter_code
_entity_poly.pdbx_strand_id
1 'polypeptide(L)'
;MAREIGVDMKLGANLHAGPVVCAELGSGDSRRFDIIGRVVNQTFMLGRGAGIRLSERMYRLMPSDERSPWDKHKPPPVYVLGEGGEPYAGAGGSVAKNIRRW
;
A
#
# COMPACT_ATOMS: atom_id res chain seq x y z
N MET A 1 6.34 -12.70 -20.16
CA MET A 1 5.57 -11.52 -20.66
C MET A 1 6.29 -10.18 -20.52
N ALA A 2 6.49 -9.56 -19.34
CA ALA A 2 7.07 -8.19 -19.27
C ALA A 2 8.54 -8.11 -19.74
N ARG A 3 9.38 -9.08 -19.32
CA ARG A 3 10.78 -9.17 -19.77
C ARG A 3 10.92 -9.53 -21.26
N GLU A 4 9.98 -10.28 -21.81
CA GLU A 4 9.98 -10.67 -23.24
C GLU A 4 9.76 -9.48 -24.18
N ILE A 5 9.17 -8.38 -23.68
CA ILE A 5 9.03 -7.11 -24.42
C ILE A 5 10.02 -6.04 -23.95
N GLY A 6 11.08 -6.41 -23.22
CA GLY A 6 12.12 -5.48 -22.76
C GLY A 6 11.71 -4.54 -21.62
N VAL A 7 10.63 -4.85 -20.89
CA VAL A 7 10.17 -4.04 -19.74
C VAL A 7 10.64 -4.66 -18.43
N ASP A 8 11.45 -3.92 -17.68
CA ASP A 8 11.76 -4.25 -16.28
C ASP A 8 10.66 -3.72 -15.35
N MET A 9 9.74 -4.60 -14.99
CA MET A 9 8.57 -4.26 -14.16
C MET A 9 8.83 -4.66 -12.70
N LYS A 10 8.76 -3.69 -11.80
CA LYS A 10 8.78 -3.90 -10.35
C LYS A 10 7.36 -3.82 -9.80
N LEU A 11 6.83 -4.95 -9.31
CA LEU A 11 5.49 -5.03 -8.72
C LEU A 11 5.58 -4.95 -7.19
N GLY A 12 4.70 -4.16 -6.60
CA GLY A 12 4.47 -4.15 -5.16
C GLY A 12 3.00 -4.00 -4.81
N ALA A 13 2.64 -4.41 -3.61
CA ALA A 13 1.27 -4.33 -3.10
C ALA A 13 1.29 -3.92 -1.62
N ASN A 14 0.31 -3.15 -1.19
CA ASN A 14 0.14 -2.73 0.19
C ASN A 14 -1.20 -3.25 0.72
N LEU A 15 -1.21 -3.83 1.91
CA LEU A 15 -2.42 -4.37 2.53
C LEU A 15 -2.61 -3.79 3.94
N HIS A 16 -3.79 -3.21 4.14
CA HIS A 16 -4.29 -2.76 5.44
C HIS A 16 -5.74 -3.21 5.60
N ALA A 17 -6.13 -3.50 6.84
CA ALA A 17 -7.47 -3.98 7.15
C ALA A 17 -8.19 -3.00 8.08
N GLY A 18 -9.41 -2.63 7.72
CA GLY A 18 -10.28 -1.82 8.56
C GLY A 18 -11.58 -1.43 7.83
N PRO A 19 -12.46 -0.67 8.49
CA PRO A 19 -13.72 -0.26 7.89
C PRO A 19 -13.49 0.73 6.73
N VAL A 20 -14.26 0.55 5.66
CA VAL A 20 -14.31 1.42 4.49
C VAL A 20 -15.76 1.69 4.13
N VAL A 21 -16.00 2.80 3.43
CA VAL A 21 -17.28 3.05 2.75
C VAL A 21 -17.08 2.70 1.28
N CYS A 22 -17.93 1.81 0.77
CA CYS A 22 -18.01 1.49 -0.66
C CYS A 22 -19.31 2.08 -1.20
N ALA A 23 -19.24 2.95 -2.19
CA ALA A 23 -20.42 3.62 -2.73
C ALA A 23 -20.21 4.10 -4.17
N GLU A 24 -21.32 4.33 -4.87
CA GLU A 24 -21.32 5.16 -6.08
C GLU A 24 -21.26 6.64 -5.68
N LEU A 25 -20.14 7.31 -5.99
CA LEU A 25 -19.90 8.70 -5.66
C LEU A 25 -20.01 9.58 -6.92
N GLY A 26 -20.36 10.86 -6.74
CA GLY A 26 -20.53 11.81 -7.85
C GLY A 26 -21.98 11.96 -8.32
N SER A 27 -22.16 12.73 -9.40
CA SER A 27 -23.49 13.08 -9.94
C SER A 27 -23.52 12.96 -11.47
N GLY A 28 -24.71 12.67 -12.01
CA GLY A 28 -24.90 12.46 -13.45
C GLY A 28 -23.89 11.46 -14.02
N ASP A 29 -23.28 11.83 -15.15
CA ASP A 29 -22.30 11.01 -15.87
C ASP A 29 -20.94 10.88 -15.15
N SER A 30 -20.72 11.65 -14.08
CA SER A 30 -19.51 11.55 -13.26
C SER A 30 -19.61 10.47 -12.18
N ARG A 31 -20.75 9.78 -12.05
CA ARG A 31 -20.97 8.78 -11.01
C ARG A 31 -20.04 7.58 -11.22
N ARG A 32 -19.30 7.20 -10.17
CA ARG A 32 -18.36 6.07 -10.18
C ARG A 32 -18.38 5.34 -8.84
N PHE A 33 -18.25 4.03 -8.89
CA PHE A 33 -17.95 3.22 -7.73
C PHE A 33 -16.58 3.60 -7.17
N ASP A 34 -16.53 3.90 -5.87
CA ASP A 34 -15.29 4.23 -5.17
C ASP A 34 -15.30 3.69 -3.74
N ILE A 35 -14.11 3.59 -3.16
CA ILE A 35 -13.86 3.13 -1.80
C ILE A 35 -13.14 4.26 -1.05
N ILE A 36 -13.79 4.78 -0.01
CA ILE A 36 -13.24 5.88 0.79
C ILE A 36 -13.11 5.51 2.26
N GLY A 37 -12.15 6.13 2.93
CA GLY A 37 -11.95 5.99 4.36
C GLY A 37 -10.49 6.10 4.76
N ARG A 38 -10.25 6.25 6.07
CA ARG A 38 -8.89 6.33 6.63
C ARG A 38 -8.03 5.11 6.26
N VAL A 39 -8.65 3.95 6.11
CA VAL A 39 -7.99 2.68 5.78
C VAL A 39 -7.33 2.74 4.40
N VAL A 40 -7.96 3.35 3.41
CA VAL A 40 -7.39 3.52 2.05
C VAL A 40 -6.12 4.37 2.10
N ASN A 41 -6.16 5.48 2.85
CA ASN A 41 -5.00 6.33 3.06
C ASN A 41 -3.89 5.57 3.82
N GLN A 42 -4.23 4.81 4.86
CA GLN A 42 -3.26 4.01 5.60
C GLN A 42 -2.60 2.95 4.73
N THR A 43 -3.34 2.28 3.83
CA THR A 43 -2.79 1.35 2.83
C THR A 43 -1.77 2.05 1.93
N PHE A 44 -2.10 3.23 1.42
CA PHE A 44 -1.20 4.01 0.58
C PHE A 44 0.10 4.42 1.30
N MET A 45 -0.01 4.77 2.58
CA MET A 45 1.12 5.22 3.40
C MET A 45 2.11 4.11 3.79
N LEU A 46 1.82 2.83 3.51
CA LEU A 46 2.75 1.72 3.79
C LEU A 46 4.03 1.78 2.94
N GLY A 47 4.06 2.55 1.85
CA GLY A 47 5.26 2.73 1.02
C GLY A 47 5.06 2.37 -0.44
N ARG A 48 6.16 2.32 -1.18
CA ARG A 48 6.19 2.06 -2.63
C ARG A 48 7.34 1.14 -2.99
N GLY A 49 7.37 0.69 -4.25
CA GLY A 49 8.42 -0.16 -4.80
C GLY A 49 8.08 -1.65 -4.70
N ALA A 50 9.02 -2.49 -5.11
CA ALA A 50 8.82 -3.93 -5.20
C ALA A 50 8.47 -4.56 -3.84
N GLY A 51 7.71 -5.66 -3.89
CA GLY A 51 7.37 -6.46 -2.70
C GLY A 51 6.01 -6.12 -2.08
N ILE A 52 5.55 -7.02 -1.21
CA ILE A 52 4.27 -6.91 -0.52
C ILE A 52 4.48 -6.27 0.85
N ARG A 53 3.63 -5.31 1.23
CA ARG A 53 3.70 -4.60 2.50
C ARG A 53 2.45 -4.78 3.30
N LEU A 54 2.58 -5.16 4.58
CA LEU A 54 1.46 -5.23 5.50
C LEU A 54 1.59 -4.16 6.58
N SER A 55 0.45 -3.61 6.95
CA SER A 55 0.30 -2.99 8.27
C SER A 55 0.37 -4.04 9.38
N GLU A 56 0.72 -3.61 10.60
CA GLU A 56 0.65 -4.46 11.79
C GLU A 56 -0.76 -5.05 12.03
N ARG A 57 -1.81 -4.28 11.72
CA ARG A 57 -3.19 -4.74 11.85
C ARG A 57 -3.49 -5.92 10.91
N MET A 58 -3.04 -5.83 9.66
CA MET A 58 -3.20 -6.92 8.69
C MET A 58 -2.38 -8.15 9.11
N TYR A 59 -1.13 -7.95 9.51
CA TYR A 59 -0.26 -9.02 10.02
C TYR A 59 -0.90 -9.80 11.19
N ARG A 60 -1.56 -9.09 12.12
CA ARG A 60 -2.25 -9.71 13.27
C ARG A 60 -3.52 -10.48 12.89
N LEU A 61 -4.07 -10.30 11.70
CA LEU A 61 -5.23 -11.07 11.20
C LEU A 61 -4.82 -12.36 10.49
N MET A 62 -3.55 -12.52 10.14
CA MET A 62 -3.07 -13.73 9.47
C MET A 62 -3.03 -14.94 10.40
N PRO A 63 -3.22 -16.16 9.89
CA PRO A 63 -2.87 -17.41 10.59
C PRO A 63 -1.45 -17.38 11.14
N SER A 64 -1.18 -18.02 12.27
CA SER A 64 0.11 -17.91 12.95
C SER A 64 1.27 -18.55 12.17
N ASP A 65 1.00 -19.62 11.44
CA ASP A 65 1.93 -20.30 10.53
C ASP A 65 2.34 -19.44 9.33
N GLU A 66 1.44 -18.58 8.85
CA GLU A 66 1.70 -17.66 7.73
C GLU A 66 2.47 -16.38 8.11
N ARG A 67 2.67 -16.12 9.42
CA ARG A 67 3.34 -14.91 9.91
C ARG A 67 4.88 -14.99 9.86
N SER A 68 5.42 -16.20 9.93
CA SER A 68 6.87 -16.44 10.00
C SER A 68 7.71 -15.82 8.87
N PRO A 69 7.23 -15.67 7.61
CA PRO A 69 8.05 -15.12 6.53
C PRO A 69 8.17 -13.59 6.51
N TRP A 70 7.52 -12.86 7.43
CA TRP A 70 7.43 -11.40 7.36
C TRP A 70 8.45 -10.71 8.26
N ASP A 71 9.30 -9.88 7.66
CA ASP A 71 10.24 -9.05 8.40
C ASP A 71 9.59 -7.75 8.87
N LYS A 72 9.72 -7.45 10.17
CA LYS A 72 9.23 -6.21 10.77
C LYS A 72 10.23 -5.06 10.57
N HIS A 73 9.91 -4.09 9.72
CA HIS A 73 10.67 -2.84 9.61
C HIS A 73 10.10 -1.75 10.55
N LYS A 74 10.95 -0.96 11.22
CA LYS A 74 10.58 0.15 12.14
C LYS A 74 10.85 1.53 11.49
N PRO A 75 10.23 2.65 11.92
CA PRO A 75 8.81 2.99 11.89
C PRO A 75 8.45 4.08 10.83
N PRO A 76 7.16 4.18 10.42
CA PRO A 76 6.01 3.43 10.96
C PRO A 76 6.13 1.93 10.67
N PRO A 77 5.61 1.04 11.54
CA PRO A 77 5.86 -0.40 11.43
C PRO A 77 5.22 -0.94 10.16
N VAL A 78 6.07 -1.25 9.17
CA VAL A 78 5.69 -1.82 7.89
C VAL A 78 6.38 -3.19 7.81
N TYR A 79 5.62 -4.22 7.46
CA TYR A 79 6.16 -5.56 7.22
C TYR A 79 6.35 -5.75 5.72
N VAL A 80 7.47 -6.30 5.27
CA VAL A 80 7.79 -6.41 3.83
C VAL A 80 8.12 -7.86 3.46
N LEU A 81 7.69 -8.31 2.29
CA LEU A 81 8.10 -9.58 1.67
C LEU A 81 8.82 -9.31 0.33
N GLY A 82 10.10 -9.70 0.23
CA GLY A 82 10.96 -9.54 -0.96
C GLY A 82 12.00 -8.41 -0.87
N GLU A 83 12.63 -8.03 -2.00
CA GLU A 83 13.55 -6.88 -2.07
C GLU A 83 12.80 -5.59 -1.73
N GLY A 84 13.00 -5.10 -0.51
CA GLY A 84 12.15 -4.08 0.08
C GLY A 84 12.19 -2.74 -0.65
N GLY A 85 11.05 -2.31 -1.17
CA GLY A 85 10.88 -0.92 -1.61
C GLY A 85 10.63 0.05 -0.45
N GLU A 86 10.98 1.31 -0.70
CA GLU A 86 11.05 2.40 0.27
C GLU A 86 9.71 2.68 1.00
N PRO A 87 9.73 2.81 2.35
CA PRO A 87 8.57 3.30 3.10
C PRO A 87 8.24 4.74 2.68
N TYR A 88 6.96 5.12 2.75
CA TYR A 88 6.57 6.50 2.49
C TYR A 88 7.13 7.38 3.61
N ALA A 89 7.95 8.37 3.24
CA ALA A 89 8.66 9.23 4.18
C ALA A 89 7.74 9.75 5.29
N GLY A 90 8.26 9.78 6.53
CA GLY A 90 7.55 10.16 7.74
C GLY A 90 6.81 11.50 7.65
N ALA A 91 5.92 11.71 8.63
CA ALA A 91 4.89 12.75 8.71
C ALA A 91 5.32 14.25 8.52
N GLY A 92 6.55 14.55 8.11
CA GLY A 92 7.05 15.87 7.76
C GLY A 92 7.29 16.13 6.26
N GLY A 93 7.10 15.14 5.39
CA GLY A 93 7.24 15.33 3.95
C GLY A 93 5.98 15.96 3.33
N SER A 94 6.05 17.26 3.00
CA SER A 94 4.95 17.98 2.32
C SER A 94 4.42 17.18 1.12
N VAL A 95 3.11 16.95 1.10
CA VAL A 95 2.36 16.29 0.00
C VAL A 95 2.75 16.86 -1.37
N ALA A 96 3.06 18.16 -1.45
CA ALA A 96 3.50 18.84 -2.66
C ALA A 96 4.82 18.31 -3.25
N LYS A 97 5.75 17.82 -2.40
CA LYS A 97 7.04 17.28 -2.86
C LYS A 97 6.88 15.90 -3.51
N ASN A 98 5.83 15.17 -3.15
CA ASN A 98 5.57 13.81 -3.62
C ASN A 98 4.69 13.77 -4.88
N ILE A 99 3.93 14.84 -5.16
CA ILE A 99 3.17 15.00 -6.41
C ILE A 99 4.10 15.24 -7.60
N ARG A 100 5.23 15.95 -7.40
CA ARG A 100 6.20 16.28 -8.47
C ARG A 100 7.08 15.10 -8.95
N ARG A 101 6.87 13.89 -8.42
CA ARG A 101 7.59 12.66 -8.81
C ARG A 101 6.74 11.70 -9.65
N TRP A 102 5.61 12.18 -10.17
CA TRP A 102 4.76 11.51 -11.13
C TRP A 102 4.89 12.20 -12.49
#